data_AF-A0A512DTS6-F1
#
_entry.id   AF-A0A512DTS6-F1
#
_cell.length_a   1.000
_cell.length_b   1.000
_cell.length_c   1.000
_cell.angle_alpha   90.00
_cell.angle_beta   90.00
_cell.angle_gamma   90.00
#
_symmetry.space_group_name_H-M   'P 1'
#
loop_
_entity.id
_entity.type
_entity.pdbx_description
1 polymer ?
#
loop_
_entity_poly.entity_id
_entity_poly.type
_entity_poly.pdbx_seq_one_letter_code
_entity_poly.pdbx_strand_id
1 'polypeptide(L)'
;MQEIDTVLREFTGRKALFTSIDIANEVKRQGTWIPNRDVALYMRQHELLAPGGDYLMTLTTVSLRDGRPVEAYVYHPAGSPVTEYGEILQSAMSPQEFAALHPPGS
;
A
#
# COMPACT_ATOMS: atom_id res chain seq x y z
N MET A 1 0.00 7.45 -12.22
CA MET A 1 -1.13 7.71 -11.29
C MET A 1 -2.23 6.70 -11.54
N GLN A 2 -2.63 6.52 -12.81
CA GLN A 2 -3.54 5.46 -13.24
C GLN A 2 -3.17 4.06 -12.71
N GLU A 3 -1.88 3.74 -12.59
CA GLU A 3 -1.39 2.48 -12.02
C GLU A 3 -1.74 2.36 -10.53
N ILE A 4 -1.56 3.46 -9.78
CA ILE A 4 -1.92 3.50 -8.36
C ILE A 4 -3.43 3.43 -8.20
N ASP A 5 -4.21 4.14 -9.03
CA ASP A 5 -5.68 4.04 -9.07
C ASP A 5 -6.16 2.61 -9.32
N THR A 6 -5.53 1.92 -10.26
CA THR A 6 -5.88 0.55 -10.65
C THR A 6 -5.68 -0.39 -9.46
N VAL A 7 -4.50 -0.35 -8.85
CA VAL A 7 -4.19 -1.15 -7.65
C VAL A 7 -5.10 -0.78 -6.48
N LEU A 8 -5.37 0.51 -6.24
CA LEU A 8 -6.29 0.94 -5.20
C LEU A 8 -7.70 0.36 -5.41
N ARG A 9 -8.22 0.37 -6.65
CA ARG A 9 -9.52 -0.23 -6.98
C ARG A 9 -9.54 -1.74 -6.74
N GLU A 10 -8.43 -2.44 -7.03
CA GLU A 10 -8.33 -3.88 -6.75
C GLU A 10 -8.38 -4.19 -5.26
N PHE A 11 -7.62 -3.45 -4.45
CA PHE A 11 -7.58 -3.63 -2.99
C PHE A 11 -8.92 -3.26 -2.34
N THR A 12 -9.48 -2.11 -2.71
CA THR A 12 -10.77 -1.64 -2.20
C THR A 12 -11.93 -2.53 -2.66
N GLY A 13 -11.92 -3.00 -3.90
CA GLY A 13 -12.92 -3.94 -4.43
C GLY A 13 -12.94 -5.29 -3.69
N ARG A 14 -11.81 -5.70 -3.12
CA ARG A 14 -11.70 -6.91 -2.28
C ARG A 14 -11.92 -6.65 -0.79
N LYS A 15 -12.24 -5.42 -0.40
CA LYS A 15 -12.36 -5.00 1.01
C LYS A 15 -11.08 -5.26 1.83
N ALA A 16 -9.91 -5.18 1.20
CA ALA A 16 -8.63 -5.45 1.84
C ALA A 16 -8.24 -4.31 2.81
N LEU A 17 -7.43 -4.65 3.82
CA LEU A 17 -6.66 -3.70 4.61
C LEU A 17 -5.27 -3.55 3.98
N PHE A 18 -4.75 -2.32 3.91
CA PHE A 18 -3.47 -2.07 3.25
C PHE A 18 -2.80 -0.80 3.73
N THR A 19 -1.50 -0.70 3.47
CA THR A 19 -0.69 0.51 3.62
C THR A 19 -0.25 1.02 2.26
N SER A 20 0.37 2.20 2.25
CA SER A 20 1.04 2.71 1.05
C SER A 20 2.20 1.81 0.56
N ILE A 21 2.79 0.99 1.44
CA ILE A 21 3.84 0.04 1.05
C ILE A 21 3.25 -1.09 0.19
N ASP A 22 2.08 -1.62 0.55
CA ASP A 22 1.45 -2.70 -0.22
C ASP A 22 1.08 -2.23 -1.63
N ILE A 23 0.49 -1.04 -1.71
CA ILE A 23 0.12 -0.42 -2.98
C ILE A 23 1.36 -0.14 -3.82
N ALA A 24 2.41 0.45 -3.23
CA ALA A 24 3.65 0.73 -3.95
C ALA A 24 4.33 -0.56 -4.44
N ASN A 25 4.34 -1.60 -3.61
CA ASN A 25 4.91 -2.88 -3.97
C ASN A 25 4.11 -3.57 -5.09
N GLU A 26 2.78 -3.50 -5.06
CA GLU A 26 1.96 -4.08 -6.12
C GLU A 26 2.15 -3.33 -7.45
N VAL A 27 2.17 -1.99 -7.44
CA VAL A 27 2.50 -1.20 -8.65
C VAL A 27 3.86 -1.59 -9.22
N LYS A 28 4.86 -1.81 -8.36
CA LYS A 28 6.19 -2.29 -8.77
C LYS A 28 6.16 -3.71 -9.31
N ARG A 29 5.37 -4.62 -8.74
CA ARG A 29 5.18 -5.98 -9.30
C ARG A 29 4.58 -5.93 -10.70
N GLN A 30 3.75 -4.94 -10.99
CA GLN A 30 3.16 -4.71 -12.31
C GLN A 30 4.13 -4.04 -13.31
N GLY A 31 5.36 -3.68 -12.90
CA GLY A 31 6.41 -3.20 -13.81
C GLY A 31 6.69 -1.70 -13.74
N THR A 32 6.03 -0.96 -12.86
CA THR A 32 6.24 0.49 -12.73
C THR A 32 6.96 0.82 -11.43
N TRP A 33 8.17 1.38 -11.54
CA TRP A 33 8.89 1.87 -10.36
C TRP A 33 8.32 3.22 -9.89
N ILE A 34 7.64 3.22 -8.73
CA ILE A 34 7.20 4.44 -8.05
C ILE A 34 7.74 4.45 -6.61
N PRO A 35 8.35 5.55 -6.14
CA PRO A 35 8.75 5.69 -4.74
C PRO A 35 7.55 5.57 -3.78
N ASN A 36 7.72 4.85 -2.67
CA ASN A 36 6.64 4.67 -1.68
C ASN A 36 6.15 6.01 -1.11
N ARG A 37 7.05 6.99 -1.00
CA ARG A 37 6.70 8.35 -0.57
C ARG A 37 5.65 8.97 -1.48
N ASP A 38 5.81 8.81 -2.79
CA ASP A 38 4.93 9.41 -3.78
C ASP A 38 3.57 8.72 -3.79
N VAL A 39 3.56 7.39 -3.65
CA VAL A 39 2.33 6.59 -3.45
C VAL A 39 1.59 7.03 -2.17
N ALA A 40 2.30 7.20 -1.06
CA ALA A 40 1.70 7.65 0.20
C ALA A 40 1.12 9.07 0.10
N LEU A 41 1.82 10.00 -0.56
CA LEU A 41 1.33 11.35 -0.79
C LEU A 41 0.08 11.34 -1.66
N TYR A 42 0.10 10.55 -2.73
CA TYR A 42 -1.05 10.42 -3.61
C TYR A 42 -2.27 9.83 -2.91
N MET A 43 -2.10 8.74 -2.16
CA MET A 43 -3.19 8.09 -1.43
C MET A 43 -3.86 9.02 -0.41
N ARG A 44 -3.10 9.93 0.23
CA ARG A 44 -3.66 10.93 1.15
C ARG A 44 -4.55 11.97 0.46
N GLN A 45 -4.34 12.19 -0.83
CA GLN A 45 -5.11 13.13 -1.64
C GLN A 45 -6.22 12.43 -2.44
N HIS A 46 -6.27 11.10 -2.40
CA HIS A 46 -7.20 10.31 -3.20
C HIS A 46 -8.60 10.34 -2.59
N GLU A 47 -9.59 10.81 -3.35
CA GLU A 47 -10.97 11.05 -2.87
C GLU A 47 -11.63 9.82 -2.25
N LEU A 48 -11.43 8.62 -2.82
CA LEU A 48 -11.96 7.36 -2.24
C LEU A 48 -11.44 7.05 -0.82
N LEU A 49 -10.32 7.65 -0.42
CA LEU A 49 -9.67 7.45 0.88
C LEU A 49 -9.81 8.70 1.78
N ALA A 50 -10.56 9.72 1.32
CA ALA A 50 -10.82 10.94 2.05
C ALA A 50 -11.91 10.73 3.12
N PRO A 51 -12.02 11.64 4.13
CA PRO A 51 -13.07 11.56 5.14
C PRO A 51 -14.46 11.49 4.53
N GLY A 52 -15.24 10.45 4.88
CA GLY A 52 -16.57 10.18 4.34
C GLY A 52 -16.60 9.19 3.18
N GLY A 53 -15.44 8.71 2.70
CA GLY A 53 -15.36 7.56 1.81
C GLY A 53 -15.63 6.23 2.53
N ASP A 54 -15.78 5.15 1.75
CA ASP A 54 -15.99 3.79 2.27
C ASP A 54 -14.77 3.20 3.00
N TYR A 55 -13.64 3.90 2.90
CA TYR A 55 -12.37 3.56 3.50
C TYR A 55 -11.91 4.63 4.49
N LEU A 56 -11.43 4.17 5.64
CA LEU A 56 -10.85 5.00 6.68
C LEU A 56 -9.33 4.83 6.67
N MET A 57 -8.63 5.89 7.11
CA MET A 57 -7.19 5.90 7.29
C MET A 57 -6.89 6.08 8.78
N THR A 58 -6.24 5.09 9.38
CA THR A 58 -5.90 5.08 10.81
C THR A 58 -4.38 4.93 10.99
N LEU A 59 -3.77 5.83 11.78
CA LEU A 59 -2.38 5.67 12.21
C LEU A 59 -2.34 4.61 13.31
N THR A 60 -1.56 3.55 13.11
CA THR A 60 -1.37 2.48 14.10
C THR A 60 0.06 1.95 14.05
N THR A 61 0.44 1.23 15.10
CA THR A 61 1.67 0.42 15.10
C THR A 61 1.42 -0.88 14.35
N VAL A 62 2.27 -1.19 13.40
CA VAL A 62 2.31 -2.46 12.66
C VAL A 62 3.70 -3.07 12.76
N SER A 63 3.80 -4.38 12.61
CA SER A 63 5.10 -5.05 12.54
C SER A 63 5.62 -5.04 11.10
N LEU A 64 6.89 -4.67 10.91
CA LEU A 64 7.63 -5.03 9.70
C LEU A 64 7.93 -6.53 9.72
N ARG A 65 8.25 -7.09 8.54
CA ARG A 65 8.65 -8.50 8.38
C ARG A 65 9.84 -8.92 9.26
N ASP A 66 10.71 -7.98 9.61
CA ASP A 66 11.84 -8.20 10.52
C ASP A 66 11.47 -8.12 12.01
N GLY A 67 10.17 -8.01 12.31
CA GLY A 67 9.62 -7.91 13.66
C GLY A 67 9.69 -6.51 14.28
N ARG A 68 10.27 -5.52 13.60
CA ARG A 68 10.33 -4.16 14.15
C ARG A 68 8.96 -3.49 14.10
N PRO A 69 8.47 -2.92 15.22
CA PRO A 69 7.26 -2.13 15.20
C PRO A 69 7.53 -0.80 14.49
N VAL A 70 6.62 -0.38 13.62
CA VAL A 70 6.65 0.92 12.94
C VAL A 70 5.26 1.54 12.94
N GLU A 71 5.20 2.86 13.00
CA GLU A 71 3.96 3.58 12.78
C GLU A 71 3.64 3.66 11.29
N ALA A 72 2.44 3.23 10.90
CA ALA A 72 1.97 3.30 9.53
C ALA A 72 0.49 3.70 9.50
N TYR A 73 0.12 4.41 8.43
CA TYR A 73 -1.28 4.60 8.10
C TYR A 73 -1.80 3.35 7.42
N VAL A 74 -2.76 2.69 8.07
CA VAL A 74 -3.51 1.57 7.53
C VAL A 74 -4.83 2.08 6.99
N TYR A 75 -5.11 1.74 5.74
CA TYR A 75 -6.36 1.99 5.05
C TYR A 75 -7.21 0.74 5.16
N HIS A 76 -8.46 0.90 5.61
CA HIS A 76 -9.36 -0.21 5.88
C HIS A 76 -10.81 0.16 5.60
N PRO A 77 -11.68 -0.81 5.27
CA PRO A 77 -13.11 -0.55 5.15
C PRO A 77 -13.67 0.05 6.44
N ALA A 78 -14.64 0.95 6.31
CA ALA A 78 -15.39 1.44 7.46
C ALA A 78 -16.06 0.27 8.20
N GLY A 79 -15.84 0.20 9.51
CA GLY A 79 -16.33 -0.90 10.36
C GLY A 79 -15.39 -2.10 10.51
N SER A 80 -14.31 -2.18 9.73
CA SER A 80 -13.24 -3.18 9.94
C SER A 80 -12.26 -2.71 11.01
N PRO A 81 -11.87 -3.57 11.97
CA PRO A 81 -10.89 -3.21 12.99
C PRO A 81 -9.48 -3.20 12.41
N VAL A 82 -8.77 -2.08 12.55
CA VAL A 82 -7.40 -1.89 12.03
C VAL A 82 -6.39 -2.91 12.59
N THR A 83 -6.68 -3.49 13.76
CA THR A 83 -5.85 -4.51 14.41
C THR A 83 -5.74 -5.81 13.60
N GLU A 84 -6.65 -6.06 12.66
CA GLU A 84 -6.56 -7.20 11.74
C GLU A 84 -5.41 -7.09 10.74
N TYR A 85 -4.90 -5.87 10.50
CA TYR A 85 -3.82 -5.67 9.55
C TYR A 85 -2.46 -6.18 10.06
N GLY A 86 -2.25 -6.30 11.38
CA GLY A 86 -1.20 -7.08 12.08
C GLY A 86 0.27 -6.86 11.69
N GLU A 87 0.62 -7.07 10.42
CA GLU A 87 1.96 -7.08 9.86
C GLU A 87 1.96 -6.55 8.42
N ILE A 88 2.96 -5.75 8.07
CA ILE A 88 3.23 -5.46 6.66
C ILE A 88 3.80 -6.73 6.02
N LEU A 89 2.96 -7.44 5.27
CA LEU A 89 3.30 -8.72 4.65
C LEU A 89 4.60 -8.67 3.83
N GLN A 90 4.93 -7.51 3.24
CA GLN A 90 6.17 -7.31 2.50
C GLN A 90 6.80 -5.94 2.77
N SER A 91 8.09 -5.96 3.13
CA SER A 91 8.92 -4.75 3.18
C SER A 91 8.86 -3.97 1.86
N ALA A 92 9.18 -2.68 1.93
CA ALA A 92 9.32 -1.84 0.74
C ALA A 92 10.28 -2.48 -0.27
N MET A 93 9.78 -2.80 -1.47
CA MET A 93 10.59 -3.39 -2.53
C MET A 93 11.73 -2.44 -2.92
N SER A 94 12.95 -2.97 -2.88
CA SER A 94 14.18 -2.28 -3.25
C SER A 94 14.35 -2.19 -4.77
N PRO A 95 15.19 -1.27 -5.28
CA PRO A 95 15.51 -1.19 -6.71
C PRO A 95 16.09 -2.50 -7.26
N GLN A 96 16.88 -3.23 -6.48
CA GLN A 96 17.46 -4.51 -6.87
C GLN A 96 16.40 -5.59 -7.05
N GLU A 97 15.45 -5.68 -6.11
CA GLU A 97 14.32 -6.63 -6.23
C GLU A 97 13.44 -6.30 -7.43
N PHE A 98 13.17 -5.01 -7.67
CA PHE A 98 12.42 -4.58 -8.86
C PHE A 98 13.14 -4.95 -10.15
N ALA A 99 14.44 -4.68 -10.27
CA ALA A 99 15.24 -5.03 -11.44
C ALA A 99 15.35 -6.55 -11.65
N ALA A 100 15.34 -7.34 -10.59
CA ALA A 100 15.30 -8.80 -10.67
C ALA A 100 13.96 -9.32 -11.20
N LEU A 101 12.85 -8.65 -10.88
CA LEU A 101 11.51 -8.99 -11.40
C LEU A 101 11.30 -8.52 -12.84
N HIS A 102 11.90 -7.39 -13.21
CA HIS A 102 11.75 -6.75 -14.52
C HIS A 102 13.12 -6.54 -15.16
N PRO A 103 13.78 -7.61 -15.64
CA PRO A 103 15.11 -7.50 -16.21
C PRO A 103 15.09 -6.65 -17.49
N PRO A 104 16.08 -5.76 -17.69
CA PRO A 104 16.14 -4.94 -18.88
C PRO A 104 16.25 -5.83 -20.14
N GLY A 105 15.27 -5.73 -21.03
CA GLY A 105 15.22 -6.48 -22.31
C GLY A 105 14.12 -7.54 -22.43
N SER A 106 13.11 -7.52 -21.55
CA SER A 106 11.88 -8.33 -21.70
C SER A 106 10.88 -7.71 -22.67
#